data_AF-A0A951EVQ8-F1
#
_entry.id   AF-A0A951EVQ8-F1
#
_cell.length_a   1.000
_cell.length_b   1.000
_cell.length_c   1.000
_cell.angle_alpha   90.00
_cell.angle_beta   90.00
_cell.angle_gamma   90.00
#
_symmetry.space_group_name_H-M   'P 1'
#
loop_
_entity.id
_entity.type
_entity.pdbx_description
1 polymer ?
#
loop_
_entity_poly.entity_id
_entity_poly.type
_entity_poly.pdbx_seq_one_letter_code
_entity_poly.pdbx_strand_id
1 'polypeptide(L)'
;MDIASATRIAEEYVARLNTDTGPKFVLLRDETIEREFGWVFFYGPQDESITVAGNAPFVVDRNHGSIHATGTAHPIETYLDSYAHTGRTDPLAVPEHLVVLDGWKRGMLKVSLTKAIRAATGKNLAEAKNCTDLLLAGKSVSLTLATSIEADRFCATVQELGVLARRETRYH
;
A
#
# COMPACT_ATOMS: atom_id res chain seq x y z
N MET A 1 -6.01 0.40 19.37
CA MET A 1 -6.59 1.68 19.84
C MET A 1 -8.09 1.51 19.99
N ASP A 2 -8.76 2.37 20.77
CA ASP A 2 -10.23 2.43 20.87
C ASP A 2 -10.80 3.66 20.14
N ILE A 3 -12.13 3.70 19.96
CA ILE A 3 -12.79 4.81 19.27
C ILE A 3 -12.56 6.15 20.00
N ALA A 4 -12.58 6.17 21.33
CA ALA A 4 -12.40 7.42 22.09
C ALA A 4 -11.04 8.06 21.83
N SER A 5 -9.99 7.25 21.70
CA SER A 5 -8.65 7.75 21.34
C SER A 5 -8.57 8.19 19.88
N ALA A 6 -9.20 7.46 18.96
CA ALA A 6 -9.27 7.85 17.56
C ALA A 6 -10.05 9.16 17.35
N THR A 7 -11.17 9.34 18.06
CA THR A 7 -11.95 10.58 18.04
C THR A 7 -11.12 11.77 18.51
N ARG A 8 -10.31 11.63 19.57
CA ARG A 8 -9.43 12.71 20.02
C ARG A 8 -8.41 13.11 18.95
N ILE A 9 -7.79 12.13 18.29
CA ILE A 9 -6.87 12.37 17.17
C ILE A 9 -7.57 13.10 16.02
N ALA A 10 -8.81 12.69 15.71
CA ALA A 10 -9.63 13.32 14.68
C ALA A 10 -10.01 14.77 15.05
N GLU A 11 -10.33 15.04 16.32
CA GLU A 11 -10.64 16.39 16.81
C GLU A 11 -9.43 17.31 16.71
N GLU A 12 -8.26 16.83 17.12
CA GLU A 12 -7.00 17.57 16.98
C GLU A 12 -6.65 17.84 15.51
N TYR A 13 -6.93 16.88 14.62
CA TYR A 13 -6.76 17.08 13.19
C TYR A 13 -7.66 18.19 12.65
N VAL A 14 -8.96 18.12 12.92
CA VAL A 14 -9.92 19.14 12.45
C VAL A 14 -9.64 20.50 13.07
N ALA A 15 -9.26 20.56 14.35
CA ALA A 15 -8.87 21.80 15.00
C ALA A 15 -7.69 22.50 14.29
N ARG A 16 -6.73 21.74 13.74
CA ARG A 16 -5.61 22.30 12.95
C ARG A 16 -6.01 22.83 11.59
N LEU A 17 -7.15 22.40 11.03
CA LEU A 17 -7.69 22.94 9.77
C LEU A 17 -8.34 24.32 9.97
N ASN A 18 -8.75 24.62 11.21
CA ASN A 18 -9.42 25.87 11.54
C ASN A 18 -8.43 27.03 11.64
N THR A 19 -8.58 28.02 10.76
CA THR A 19 -7.84 29.29 10.82
C THR A 19 -8.69 30.39 11.45
N ASP A 20 -8.10 31.54 11.77
CA ASP A 20 -8.83 32.68 12.36
C ASP A 20 -9.79 33.36 11.38
N THR A 21 -9.51 33.24 10.08
CA THR A 21 -10.22 33.96 9.01
C THR A 21 -11.09 33.06 8.13
N GLY A 22 -11.08 31.74 8.36
CA GLY A 22 -11.82 30.75 7.58
C GLY A 22 -13.04 30.17 8.31
N PRO A 23 -13.87 29.38 7.60
CA PRO A 23 -14.96 28.63 8.21
C PRO A 23 -14.41 27.68 9.28
N LYS A 24 -15.15 27.55 10.39
CA LYS A 24 -14.84 26.57 11.43
C LYS A 24 -15.40 25.22 11.02
N PHE A 25 -14.59 24.19 11.12
CA PHE A 25 -14.93 22.80 10.86
C PHE A 25 -15.14 22.05 12.16
N VAL A 26 -16.10 21.11 12.13
CA VAL A 26 -16.42 20.18 13.21
C VAL A 26 -16.53 18.76 12.67
N LEU A 27 -16.27 17.77 13.51
CA LEU A 27 -16.47 16.37 13.17
C LEU A 27 -17.96 16.04 13.09
N LEU A 28 -18.34 15.29 12.05
CA LEU A 28 -19.66 14.70 11.89
C LEU A 28 -19.65 13.32 12.53
N ARG A 29 -19.78 13.29 13.87
CA ARG A 29 -19.58 12.06 14.67
C ARG A 29 -20.49 10.90 14.25
N ASP A 30 -21.74 11.22 13.88
CA ASP A 30 -22.74 10.22 13.47
C ASP A 30 -22.43 9.59 12.10
N GLU A 31 -21.53 10.19 11.32
CA GLU A 31 -21.07 9.67 10.03
C GLU A 31 -19.80 8.81 10.16
N THR A 32 -19.29 8.60 11.37
CA THR A 32 -18.06 7.83 11.59
C THR A 32 -18.25 6.40 11.11
N ILE A 33 -17.36 5.94 10.22
CA ILE A 33 -17.38 4.57 9.73
C ILE A 33 -16.29 3.78 10.46
N GLU A 34 -16.66 2.69 11.11
CA GLU A 34 -15.71 1.73 11.66
C GLU A 34 -15.33 0.66 10.62
N ARG A 35 -14.03 0.33 10.58
CA ARG A 35 -13.44 -0.75 9.79
C ARG A 35 -12.42 -1.51 10.65
N GLU A 36 -11.98 -2.67 10.18
CA GLU A 36 -10.97 -3.47 10.90
C GLU A 36 -9.65 -2.70 11.08
N PHE A 37 -9.25 -1.90 10.08
CA PHE A 37 -8.03 -1.10 10.09
C PHE A 37 -8.12 0.17 10.94
N GLY A 38 -9.31 0.62 11.35
CA GLY A 38 -9.48 1.93 12.00
C GLY A 38 -10.84 2.57 11.82
N TRP A 39 -10.84 3.90 11.82
CA TRP A 39 -12.05 4.70 11.73
C TRP A 39 -11.92 5.76 10.63
N VAL A 40 -13.01 5.99 9.92
CA VAL A 40 -13.13 7.05 8.92
C VAL A 40 -13.94 8.17 9.52
N PHE A 41 -13.34 9.35 9.57
CA PHE A 41 -13.97 10.54 10.11
C PHE A 41 -14.34 11.51 8.98
N PHE A 42 -15.54 12.05 9.12
CA PHE A 42 -16.08 13.09 8.25
C PHE A 42 -16.09 14.39 9.03
N TYR A 43 -15.91 15.50 8.32
CA TYR A 43 -15.99 16.83 8.89
C TYR A 43 -16.64 17.78 7.91
N GLY A 44 -17.33 18.77 8.47
CA GLY A 44 -18.06 19.77 7.73
C GLY A 44 -17.95 21.13 8.43
N PRO A 45 -18.38 22.21 7.76
CA PRO A 45 -18.46 23.50 8.39
C PRO A 45 -19.45 23.44 9.56
N GLN A 46 -19.13 24.14 10.65
CA GLN A 46 -20.01 24.27 11.81
C GLN A 46 -21.29 25.03 11.47
N ASP A 47 -21.21 25.97 10.53
CA ASP A 47 -22.35 26.66 9.95
C ASP A 47 -22.78 25.91 8.68
N GLU A 48 -23.91 25.20 8.78
CA GLU A 48 -24.47 24.38 7.69
C GLU A 48 -24.87 25.19 6.45
N SER A 49 -24.99 26.52 6.57
CA SER A 49 -25.24 27.38 5.41
C SER A 49 -24.02 27.54 4.51
N ILE A 50 -22.82 27.20 5.01
CA ILE A 50 -21.57 27.27 4.26
C ILE A 50 -21.40 25.99 3.44
N THR A 51 -21.18 26.13 2.14
CA THR A 51 -20.74 25.03 1.28
C THR A 51 -19.23 25.09 1.10
N VAL A 52 -18.57 23.95 1.31
CA VAL A 52 -17.11 23.81 1.14
C VAL A 52 -16.82 22.80 0.03
N ALA A 53 -15.75 23.05 -0.72
CA ALA A 53 -15.23 22.11 -1.71
C ALA A 53 -13.95 21.48 -1.17
N GLY A 54 -13.77 20.18 -1.42
CA GLY A 54 -12.54 19.46 -1.07
C GLY A 54 -12.42 19.02 0.40
N ASN A 55 -13.51 19.00 1.17
CA ASN A 55 -13.54 18.38 2.50
C ASN A 55 -13.51 16.85 2.37
N ALA A 56 -12.31 16.32 2.12
CA ALA A 56 -12.10 14.89 2.02
C ALA A 56 -12.15 14.24 3.41
N PRO A 57 -12.88 13.12 3.59
CA PRO A 57 -12.78 12.31 4.80
C PRO A 57 -11.35 11.84 5.05
N PHE A 58 -11.07 11.33 6.25
CA PHE A 58 -9.75 10.80 6.58
C PHE A 58 -9.83 9.57 7.47
N VAL A 59 -8.84 8.68 7.32
CA VAL A 59 -8.69 7.47 8.14
C VAL A 59 -7.79 7.76 9.32
N VAL A 60 -8.17 7.27 10.51
CA VAL A 60 -7.28 7.13 11.67
C VAL A 60 -6.97 5.65 11.88
N ASP A 61 -5.70 5.30 11.74
CA ASP A 61 -5.23 3.91 11.85
C ASP A 61 -5.35 3.38 13.30
N ARG A 62 -5.89 2.16 13.45
CA ARG A 62 -6.14 1.53 14.76
C ARG A 62 -4.86 1.14 15.51
N ASN A 63 -3.79 0.85 14.81
CA ASN A 63 -2.55 0.33 15.37
C ASN A 63 -1.65 1.46 15.88
N HIS A 64 -1.56 2.56 15.14
CA HIS A 64 -0.63 3.66 15.45
C HIS A 64 -1.24 5.06 15.44
N GLY A 65 -2.51 5.23 15.08
CA GLY A 65 -3.20 6.53 15.17
C GLY A 65 -2.78 7.53 14.09
N SER A 66 -2.07 7.09 13.06
CA SER A 66 -1.72 7.99 11.95
C SER A 66 -2.96 8.40 11.19
N ILE A 67 -2.96 9.63 10.69
CA ILE A 67 -4.03 10.17 9.85
C ILE A 67 -3.67 9.99 8.38
N HIS A 68 -4.60 9.47 7.59
CA HIS A 68 -4.49 9.35 6.13
C HIS A 68 -5.67 10.06 5.48
N ALA A 69 -5.41 11.22 4.90
CA ALA A 69 -6.43 11.96 4.17
C ALA A 69 -6.84 11.21 2.90
N THR A 70 -8.13 11.15 2.61
CA THR A 70 -8.63 10.66 1.32
C THR A 70 -8.66 11.80 0.30
N GLY A 71 -9.19 11.52 -0.89
CA GLY A 71 -9.54 12.55 -1.86
C GLY A 71 -11.05 12.68 -2.03
N THR A 72 -11.47 13.63 -2.87
CA THR A 72 -12.88 13.85 -3.22
C THR A 72 -13.19 13.45 -4.67
N ALA A 73 -12.25 12.79 -5.37
CA ALA A 73 -12.37 12.46 -6.79
C ALA A 73 -13.14 11.15 -7.03
N HIS A 74 -13.19 10.27 -6.03
CA HIS A 74 -13.86 8.97 -6.08
C HIS A 74 -14.82 8.81 -4.89
N PRO A 75 -15.74 7.82 -4.93
CA PRO A 75 -16.52 7.44 -3.75
C PRO A 75 -15.63 7.01 -2.59
N ILE A 76 -16.06 7.25 -1.35
CA ILE A 76 -15.26 6.96 -0.16
C ILE A 76 -14.81 5.49 -0.09
N GLU A 77 -15.68 4.54 -0.43
CA GLU A 77 -15.37 3.10 -0.40
C GLU A 77 -14.15 2.75 -1.27
N THR A 78 -13.91 3.43 -2.39
CA THR A 78 -12.73 3.19 -3.22
C THR A 78 -11.43 3.52 -2.47
N TYR A 79 -11.43 4.58 -1.66
CA TYR A 79 -10.28 4.94 -0.82
C TYR A 79 -10.11 3.95 0.35
N LEU A 80 -11.22 3.49 0.93
CA LEU A 80 -11.18 2.55 2.06
C LEU A 80 -10.71 1.16 1.62
N ASP A 81 -11.15 0.71 0.44
CA ASP A 81 -10.66 -0.53 -0.17
C ASP A 81 -9.17 -0.42 -0.44
N SER A 82 -8.71 0.69 -1.04
CA SER A 82 -7.27 0.89 -1.22
C SER A 82 -6.52 0.84 0.12
N TYR A 83 -7.04 1.51 1.15
CA TYR A 83 -6.40 1.51 2.46
C TYR A 83 -6.34 0.12 3.10
N ALA A 84 -7.44 -0.64 3.04
CA ALA A 84 -7.50 -1.99 3.57
C ALA A 84 -6.46 -2.93 2.91
N HIS A 85 -6.22 -2.76 1.61
CA HIS A 85 -5.31 -3.62 0.85
C HIS A 85 -3.85 -3.12 0.85
N THR A 86 -3.63 -1.82 1.03
CA THR A 86 -2.32 -1.19 0.78
C THR A 86 -1.77 -0.36 1.94
N GLY A 87 -2.61 -0.03 2.93
CA GLY A 87 -2.30 0.96 3.97
C GLY A 87 -2.25 2.39 3.45
N ARG A 88 -2.78 2.68 2.25
CA ARG A 88 -2.80 4.02 1.62
C ARG A 88 -4.20 4.38 1.13
N THR A 89 -4.56 5.65 1.29
CA THR A 89 -5.81 6.23 0.79
C THR A 89 -5.64 6.76 -0.64
N ASP A 90 -5.03 5.97 -1.51
CA ASP A 90 -4.86 6.30 -2.93
C ASP A 90 -5.55 5.24 -3.81
N PRO A 91 -6.69 5.57 -4.46
CA PRO A 91 -7.42 4.67 -5.35
C PRO A 91 -6.60 4.13 -6.51
N LEU A 92 -5.52 4.82 -6.89
CA LEU A 92 -4.63 4.44 -7.98
C LEU A 92 -3.37 3.73 -7.48
N ALA A 93 -3.24 3.48 -6.17
CA ALA A 93 -2.14 2.71 -5.62
C ALA A 93 -2.21 1.25 -6.11
N VAL A 94 -1.50 0.98 -7.20
CA VAL A 94 -1.31 -0.38 -7.71
C VAL A 94 -0.09 -0.97 -6.99
N PRO A 95 -0.24 -2.06 -6.20
CA PRO A 95 0.90 -2.75 -5.63
C PRO A 95 1.77 -3.35 -6.74
N GLU A 96 3.04 -2.98 -6.81
CA GLU A 96 4.06 -3.76 -7.49
C GLU A 96 4.28 -5.06 -6.71
N HIS A 97 3.90 -6.19 -7.30
CA HIS A 97 4.13 -7.50 -6.71
C HIS A 97 5.57 -7.94 -6.96
N LEU A 98 6.48 -7.58 -6.06
CA LEU A 98 7.91 -7.80 -6.23
C LEU A 98 8.38 -9.09 -5.56
N VAL A 99 9.32 -9.75 -6.22
CA VAL A 99 10.18 -10.78 -5.62
C VAL A 99 11.62 -10.31 -5.75
N VAL A 100 12.28 -10.16 -4.60
CA VAL A 100 13.69 -9.79 -4.54
C VAL A 100 14.51 -11.05 -4.37
N LEU A 101 15.46 -11.25 -5.28
CA LEU A 101 16.46 -12.30 -5.23
C LEU A 101 17.74 -11.68 -4.64
N ASP A 102 18.07 -12.04 -3.40
CA ASP A 102 19.14 -11.40 -2.59
C ASP A 102 20.37 -12.30 -2.40
N GLY A 103 20.37 -13.50 -2.97
CA GLY A 103 21.53 -14.39 -2.94
C GLY A 103 21.20 -15.81 -3.38
N TRP A 104 22.13 -16.73 -3.18
CA TRP A 104 21.96 -18.13 -3.58
C TRP A 104 22.74 -19.08 -2.66
N LYS A 105 22.26 -20.32 -2.57
CA LYS A 105 22.90 -21.42 -1.81
C LYS A 105 23.70 -22.31 -2.74
N ARG A 106 24.75 -22.97 -2.20
CA ARG A 106 25.53 -23.96 -2.97
C ARG A 106 24.60 -25.02 -3.56
N GLY A 107 24.75 -25.29 -4.85
CA GLY A 107 23.86 -26.21 -5.59
C GLY A 107 22.69 -25.54 -6.31
N MET A 108 22.61 -24.20 -6.31
CA MET A 108 21.58 -23.45 -7.01
C MET A 108 21.49 -23.82 -8.51
N LEU A 109 20.27 -24.06 -8.98
CA LEU A 109 19.98 -24.52 -10.32
C LEU A 109 19.90 -23.35 -11.32
N LYS A 110 21.05 -22.85 -11.75
CA LYS A 110 21.19 -21.66 -12.62
C LYS A 110 20.25 -21.65 -13.84
N VAL A 111 20.25 -22.74 -14.61
CA VAL A 111 19.47 -22.83 -15.85
C VAL A 111 17.97 -22.84 -15.56
N SER A 112 17.55 -23.55 -14.51
CA SER A 112 16.16 -23.59 -14.06
C SER A 112 15.70 -22.23 -13.56
N LEU A 113 16.57 -21.49 -12.85
CA LEU A 113 16.29 -20.12 -12.41
C LEU A 113 16.03 -19.20 -13.61
N THR A 114 16.90 -19.23 -14.61
CA THR A 114 16.71 -18.43 -15.83
C THR A 114 15.38 -18.76 -16.53
N LYS A 115 15.01 -20.04 -16.60
CA LYS A 115 13.70 -20.46 -17.14
C LYS A 115 12.53 -19.95 -16.29
N ALA A 116 12.63 -20.05 -14.97
CA ALA A 116 11.61 -19.59 -14.04
C ALA A 116 11.39 -18.07 -14.15
N ILE A 117 12.47 -17.28 -14.20
CA ILE A 117 12.40 -15.82 -14.39
C ILE A 117 11.68 -15.49 -15.69
N ARG A 118 12.04 -16.18 -16.77
CA ARG A 118 11.44 -15.97 -18.10
C ARG A 118 9.95 -16.27 -18.11
N ALA A 119 9.55 -17.39 -17.51
CA ALA A 119 8.16 -17.81 -17.44
C ALA A 119 7.30 -16.86 -16.59
N ALA A 120 7.84 -16.34 -15.49
CA ALA A 120 7.11 -15.49 -14.57
C ALA A 120 7.03 -14.01 -15.00
N THR A 121 8.04 -13.51 -15.72
CA THR A 121 8.14 -12.06 -16.05
C THR A 121 7.90 -11.75 -17.52
N GLY A 122 7.80 -12.76 -18.40
CA GLY A 122 7.69 -12.56 -19.85
C GLY A 122 8.96 -12.02 -20.52
N LYS A 123 10.05 -11.78 -19.77
CA LYS A 123 11.34 -11.34 -20.30
C LYS A 123 11.87 -12.26 -21.39
N ASN A 124 12.73 -11.74 -22.26
CA ASN A 124 13.42 -12.60 -23.22
C ASN A 124 14.58 -13.37 -22.54
N LEU A 125 15.20 -14.31 -23.26
CA LEU A 125 16.25 -15.17 -22.71
C LEU A 125 17.47 -14.38 -22.22
N ALA A 126 17.89 -13.34 -22.96
CA ALA A 126 19.07 -12.55 -22.61
C ALA A 126 18.83 -11.76 -21.32
N GLU A 127 17.65 -11.15 -21.17
CA GLU A 127 17.24 -10.43 -19.97
C GLU A 127 17.16 -11.35 -18.75
N ALA A 128 16.48 -12.50 -18.88
CA ALA A 128 16.35 -13.46 -17.79
C ALA A 128 17.71 -14.04 -17.35
N LYS A 129 18.60 -14.30 -18.33
CA LYS A 129 19.98 -14.75 -18.05
C LYS A 129 20.77 -13.66 -17.33
N ASN A 130 20.65 -12.40 -17.76
CA ASN A 130 21.32 -11.28 -17.12
C ASN A 130 20.92 -11.15 -15.65
N CYS A 131 19.62 -11.29 -15.32
CA CYS A 131 19.17 -11.35 -13.92
C CYS A 131 19.85 -12.47 -13.12
N THR A 132 19.98 -13.66 -13.71
CA THR A 132 20.65 -14.79 -13.06
C THR A 132 22.15 -14.52 -12.86
N ASP A 133 22.83 -13.91 -13.84
CA ASP A 133 24.25 -13.58 -13.75
C ASP A 133 24.52 -12.47 -12.74
N LEU A 134 23.64 -11.46 -12.63
CA LEU A 134 23.72 -10.42 -11.60
C LEU A 134 23.63 -11.02 -10.20
N LEU A 135 22.69 -11.95 -10.00
CA LEU A 135 22.55 -12.66 -8.72
C LEU A 135 23.79 -13.49 -8.37
N LEU A 136 24.38 -14.17 -9.37
CA LEU A 136 25.63 -14.91 -9.19
C LEU A 136 26.82 -14.01 -8.85
N ALA A 137 26.83 -12.78 -9.36
CA ALA A 137 27.81 -11.76 -9.03
C ALA A 137 27.57 -11.11 -7.65
N GLY A 138 26.61 -11.61 -6.86
CA GLY A 138 26.29 -11.10 -5.52
C GLY A 138 25.43 -9.83 -5.52
N LYS A 139 24.81 -9.47 -6.65
CA LYS A 139 23.91 -8.32 -6.73
C LYS A 139 22.46 -8.77 -6.54
N SER A 140 21.71 -8.01 -5.76
CA SER A 140 20.27 -8.21 -5.63
C SER A 140 19.52 -7.89 -6.93
N VAL A 141 18.48 -8.66 -7.22
CA VAL A 141 17.62 -8.45 -8.40
C VAL A 141 16.16 -8.43 -7.96
N SER A 142 15.46 -7.34 -8.24
CA SER A 142 14.03 -7.22 -8.03
C SER A 142 13.27 -7.51 -9.32
N LEU A 143 12.26 -8.37 -9.24
CA LEU A 143 11.39 -8.72 -10.36
C LEU A 143 9.94 -8.40 -10.00
N THR A 144 9.25 -7.70 -10.90
CA THR A 144 7.82 -7.40 -10.80
C THR A 144 7.01 -8.48 -11.49
N LEU A 145 5.97 -8.96 -10.82
CA LEU A 145 5.03 -9.96 -11.32
C LEU A 145 3.64 -9.32 -11.46
N ALA A 146 2.78 -9.92 -12.29
CA ALA A 146 1.49 -9.31 -12.60
C ALA A 146 0.50 -9.40 -11.43
N THR A 147 0.62 -10.42 -10.57
CA THR A 147 -0.29 -10.63 -9.43
C THR A 147 0.45 -11.06 -8.17
N SER A 148 -0.16 -10.86 -7.00
CA SER A 148 0.38 -11.37 -5.74
C SER A 148 0.55 -12.88 -5.75
N ILE A 149 -0.43 -13.62 -6.31
CA ILE A 149 -0.41 -15.08 -6.39
C ILE A 149 0.76 -15.58 -7.24
N GLU A 150 1.02 -14.93 -8.38
CA GLU A 150 2.17 -15.27 -9.22
C GLU A 150 3.49 -14.97 -8.52
N ALA A 151 3.57 -13.85 -7.79
CA ALA A 151 4.75 -13.52 -7.02
C ALA A 151 5.00 -14.49 -5.86
N ASP A 152 3.96 -14.94 -5.16
CA ASP A 152 4.07 -15.95 -4.10
C ASP A 152 4.55 -17.29 -4.68
N ARG A 153 3.92 -17.74 -5.78
CA ARG A 153 4.31 -18.97 -6.49
C ARG A 153 5.74 -18.90 -7.01
N PHE A 154 6.12 -17.78 -7.63
CA PHE A 154 7.47 -17.57 -8.14
C PHE A 154 8.49 -17.57 -7.01
N CYS A 155 8.22 -16.87 -5.91
CA CYS A 155 9.07 -16.82 -4.72
C CYS A 155 9.34 -18.24 -4.17
N ALA A 156 8.29 -19.04 -3.97
CA ALA A 156 8.43 -20.42 -3.52
C ALA A 156 9.25 -21.26 -4.51
N THR A 157 8.96 -21.14 -5.80
CA THR A 157 9.67 -21.87 -6.86
C THR A 157 11.17 -21.56 -6.83
N VAL A 158 11.58 -20.29 -6.80
CA VAL A 158 13.00 -19.94 -6.83
C VAL A 158 13.73 -20.32 -5.54
N GLN A 159 13.04 -20.33 -4.40
CA GLN A 159 13.59 -20.83 -3.14
C GLN A 159 13.94 -22.32 -3.22
N GLU A 160 13.09 -23.14 -3.83
CA GLU A 160 13.36 -24.56 -4.10
C GLU A 160 14.56 -24.75 -5.05
N LEU A 161 14.77 -23.83 -5.98
CA LEU A 161 15.93 -23.81 -6.87
C LEU A 161 17.24 -23.40 -6.17
N GLY A 162 17.18 -23.06 -4.87
CA GLY A 162 18.34 -22.67 -4.07
C GLY A 162 18.62 -21.16 -4.06
N VAL A 163 17.65 -20.33 -4.44
CA VAL A 163 17.77 -18.86 -4.37
C VAL A 163 17.31 -18.36 -3.00
N LEU A 164 18.00 -17.35 -2.46
CA LEU A 164 17.52 -16.59 -1.33
C LEU A 164 16.59 -15.50 -1.86
N ALA A 165 15.28 -15.75 -1.79
CA ALA A 165 14.27 -14.83 -2.29
C ALA A 165 13.30 -14.40 -1.19
N ARG A 166 12.78 -13.18 -1.30
CA ARG A 166 11.75 -12.64 -0.42
C ARG A 166 10.70 -11.84 -1.19
N ARG A 167 9.50 -11.77 -0.61
CA ARG A 167 8.42 -10.91 -1.11
C ARG A 167 8.67 -9.47 -0.69
N GLU A 168 8.41 -8.56 -1.60
CA GLU A 168 8.34 -7.13 -1.33
C GLU A 168 7.10 -6.58 -2.06
N THR A 169 6.43 -5.62 -1.44
CA THR A 169 5.34 -4.88 -2.08
C THR A 169 5.78 -3.43 -2.12
N ARG A 170 5.83 -2.84 -3.32
CA ARG A 170 6.02 -1.40 -3.50
C ARG A 170 4.75 -0.80 -4.06
N TYR A 171 4.53 0.47 -3.78
CA TYR A 171 3.42 1.24 -4.31
C TYR A 171 4.04 2.44 -5.04
N HIS A 172 3.54 2.75 -6.23
CA HIS A 172 3.92 3.98 -6.96
C HIS A 172 3.36 5.23 -6.30
#